data_AF-A0A3D0YVP3-F1
#
_entry.id   AF-A0A3D0YVP3-F1
#
_cell.length_a   1.000
_cell.length_b   1.000
_cell.length_c   1.000
_cell.angle_alpha   90.00
_cell.angle_beta   90.00
_cell.angle_gamma   90.00
#
_symmetry.space_group_name_H-M   'P 1'
#
loop_
_entity.id
_entity.type
_entity.pdbx_description
1 polymer ?
#
loop_
_entity_poly.entity_id
_entity_poly.type
_entity_poly.pdbx_seq_one_letter_code
_entity_poly.pdbx_strand_id
1 'polypeptide(L)' 'MRTIREFKTQVQALAGVKSTGQFCGLSEAHRTFWKVLNTLGWRLRTQEPEQTTDVDATAFLSDTEWRELETEFWALGR' A
#
# COMPACT_ATOMS: atom_id res chain seq x y z
N MET A 1 -1.39 17.26 -3.18
CA MET A 1 -1.95 16.04 -3.79
C MET A 1 -0.89 14.96 -3.68
N ARG A 2 -1.18 13.90 -2.93
CA ARG A 2 -0.26 12.78 -2.73
C ARG A 2 -0.76 11.57 -3.51
N THR A 3 0.10 10.62 -3.84
CA THR A 3 -0.27 9.43 -4.63
C THR A 3 -0.08 8.14 -3.86
N ILE A 4 -0.79 7.08 -4.25
CA ILE A 4 -0.58 5.73 -3.69
C ILE A 4 0.88 5.29 -3.85
N ARG A 5 1.55 5.69 -4.95
CA ARG A 5 2.98 5.46 -5.17
C ARG A 5 3.86 6.10 -4.09
N GLU A 6 3.57 7.32 -3.64
CA GLU A 6 4.33 7.95 -2.56
C GLU A 6 4.21 7.18 -1.24
N PHE A 7 3.01 6.70 -0.92
CA PHE A 7 2.81 5.88 0.28
C PHE A 7 3.53 4.55 0.17
N LYS A 8 3.44 3.91 -0.99
CA LYS A 8 4.18 2.69 -1.32
C LYS A 8 5.68 2.86 -1.08
N THR A 9 6.27 3.98 -1.52
CA THR A 9 7.69 4.29 -1.27
C THR A 9 8.00 4.42 0.22
N GLN A 10 7.09 5.01 1.02
CA GLN A 10 7.27 5.06 2.48
C GLN A 10 7.24 3.66 3.11
N VAL A 11 6.30 2.81 2.70
CA VAL A 11 6.21 1.41 3.17
C VAL A 11 7.48 0.62 2.79
N GLN A 12 8.03 0.83 1.60
CA GLN A 12 9.31 0.22 1.18
C GLN A 12 10.47 0.66 2.06
N ALA A 13 10.56 1.96 2.35
CA ALA A 13 11.58 2.51 3.23
C ALA A 13 11.47 1.94 4.66
N LEU A 14 10.24 1.86 5.21
CA LEU A 14 9.98 1.27 6.52
C LEU A 14 10.33 -0.22 6.57
N ALA A 15 10.01 -0.97 5.52
CA ALA A 15 10.31 -2.39 5.44
C ALA A 15 11.79 -2.69 5.13
N GLY A 16 12.60 -1.67 4.78
CA GLY A 16 14.00 -1.85 4.40
C GLY A 16 14.19 -2.62 3.09
N VAL A 17 13.16 -2.71 2.24
CA VAL A 17 13.18 -3.55 1.03
C VAL A 17 13.53 -2.71 -0.20
N LYS A 18 14.57 -3.13 -0.93
CA LYS A 18 15.04 -2.48 -2.18
C LYS A 18 14.51 -3.10 -3.47
N SER A 19 13.80 -4.23 -3.40
CA SER A 19 13.48 -5.05 -4.59
C SER A 19 12.03 -4.92 -5.05
N THR A 20 11.82 -4.95 -6.38
CA THR A 20 10.56 -4.64 -7.08
C THR A 20 9.79 -5.88 -7.54
N GLY A 21 10.22 -7.10 -7.18
CA GLY A 21 9.71 -8.33 -7.79
C GLY A 21 8.32 -8.78 -7.32
N GLN A 22 7.96 -8.56 -6.05
CA GLN A 22 6.66 -8.97 -5.47
C GLN A 22 6.32 -8.06 -4.28
N PHE A 23 5.86 -6.83 -4.54
CA PHE A 23 5.62 -5.82 -3.49
C PHE A 23 4.92 -6.40 -2.25
N CYS A 24 3.80 -7.09 -2.40
CA CYS A 24 3.03 -7.65 -1.28
C CYS A 24 3.57 -8.96 -0.68
N GLY A 25 4.55 -9.60 -1.32
CA GLY A 25 5.23 -10.80 -0.81
C GLY A 25 6.47 -10.50 0.05
N LEU A 26 6.93 -9.24 0.06
CA LEU A 26 8.22 -8.86 0.62
C LEU A 26 8.21 -8.64 2.14
N SER A 27 7.12 -8.12 2.71
CA SER A 27 7.00 -7.96 4.17
C SER A 27 5.55 -7.81 4.64
N GLU A 28 5.34 -7.96 5.95
CA GLU A 28 4.05 -7.75 6.60
C GLU A 28 3.49 -6.34 6.35
N ALA A 29 4.34 -5.32 6.37
CA ALA A 29 3.96 -3.95 6.07
C ALA A 29 3.34 -3.82 4.66
N HIS A 30 3.89 -4.52 3.67
CA HIS A 30 3.34 -4.51 2.32
C HIS A 30 1.96 -5.19 2.24
N ARG A 31 1.76 -6.28 2.98
CA ARG A 31 0.45 -6.95 3.11
C ARG A 31 -0.58 -6.06 3.80
N THR A 32 -0.17 -5.36 4.87
CA THR A 32 -1.02 -4.41 5.59
C THR A 32 -1.43 -3.26 4.68
N PHE A 33 -0.48 -2.66 3.95
CA PHE A 33 -0.80 -1.62 2.96
C PHE A 33 -1.81 -2.11 1.90
N TRP A 34 -1.64 -3.33 1.38
CA TRP A 34 -2.59 -3.91 0.43
C TRP A 34 -3.99 -4.12 1.01
N LYS A 35 -4.09 -4.57 2.27
CA LYS A 35 -5.37 -4.72 2.98
C LYS A 35 -6.05 -3.37 3.12
N VAL A 36 -5.33 -2.34 3.57
CA VAL A 36 -5.86 -0.98 3.75
C VAL A 36 -6.40 -0.42 2.44
N LEU A 37 -5.65 -0.56 1.34
CA LEU A 37 -6.10 -0.13 0.02
C LEU A 37 -7.40 -0.81 -0.42
N ASN A 38 -7.54 -2.11 -0.14
CA ASN A 38 -8.78 -2.83 -0.42
C ASN A 38 -9.95 -2.37 0.46
N THR A 39 -9.70 -2.13 1.76
CA THR A 39 -10.70 -1.63 2.71
C THR A 39 -11.22 -0.25 2.31
N LEU A 40 -10.32 0.66 1.94
CA LEU A 40 -10.65 2.01 1.48
C LEU A 40 -11.33 2.04 0.10
N GLY A 41 -11.55 0.89 -0.53
CA GLY A 41 -12.32 0.81 -1.77
C GLY A 41 -11.52 1.19 -3.01
N TRP A 42 -10.19 1.25 -2.95
CA TRP A 42 -9.33 1.45 -4.13
C TRP A 42 -9.36 0.28 -5.13
N ARG A 43 -10.18 -0.74 -4.85
CA ARG A 43 -10.53 -1.87 -5.71
C ARG A 43 -9.38 -2.33 -6.59
N LEU A 44 -8.24 -2.71 -6.00
CA LEU A 44 -7.20 -3.50 -6.66
C LEU A 44 -7.68 -4.97 -6.84
N ARG A 45 -8.98 -5.12 -7.12
CA ARG A 45 -9.90 -6.20 -6.74
C ARG A 45 -9.74 -7.50 -7.52
N THR A 46 -8.70 -7.65 -8.31
CA THR A 46 -8.53 -8.81 -9.19
C THR A 46 -7.31 -9.65 -8.87
N GLN A 47 -6.44 -9.22 -7.96
CA GLN A 47 -5.21 -9.94 -7.65
C GLN A 47 -5.08 -10.15 -6.15
N GLU A 48 -4.74 -11.38 -5.75
CA GLU A 48 -4.28 -11.62 -4.38
C GLU A 48 -3.00 -10.81 -4.15
N PRO A 49 -2.69 -10.38 -2.91
CA PRO A 49 -1.44 -9.66 -2.63
C PRO A 49 -0.24 -10.44 -3.21
N GLU A 50 -0.22 -11.76 -3.06
CA GLU A 50 0.82 -12.66 -3.56
C GLU A 50 0.98 -12.63 -5.10
N GLN A 51 -0.09 -12.27 -5.81
CA GLN A 51 -0.16 -12.16 -7.27
C GLN A 51 0.11 -10.73 -7.74
N THR A 52 0.15 -9.76 -6.83
CA THR A 52 0.38 -8.36 -7.14
C THR A 52 1.87 -8.10 -7.22
N THR A 53 2.38 -8.07 -8.45
CA THR A 53 3.77 -7.74 -8.75
C THR A 53 4.10 -6.31 -8.33
N ASP A 54 3.15 -5.39 -8.52
CA ASP A 54 3.34 -3.98 -8.21
C ASP A 54 2.03 -3.23 -7.91
N VAL A 55 2.09 -2.26 -7.00
CA VAL A 55 1.01 -1.29 -6.73
C VAL A 55 1.38 0.06 -7.35
N ASP A 56 1.49 0.12 -8.67
CA ASP A 56 1.77 1.39 -9.37
C ASP A 56 0.47 2.12 -9.70
N ALA A 57 -0.35 2.35 -8.68
CA ALA A 57 -1.50 3.22 -8.86
C ALA A 57 -1.02 4.66 -8.81
N THR A 58 -0.98 5.32 -9.97
CA THR A 58 -0.93 6.80 -10.10
C THR A 58 -2.24 7.45 -9.66
N ALA A 59 -2.98 6.79 -8.77
CA ALA A 59 -4.19 7.33 -8.21
C ALA A 59 -3.82 8.43 -7.21
N PHE A 60 -4.41 9.60 -7.43
CA PHE A 60 -4.27 10.74 -6.53
C PHE A 60 -5.18 10.50 -5.33
N LEU A 61 -4.57 10.56 -4.16
CA LEU A 61 -5.25 10.58 -2.88
C LEU A 61 -5.53 12.04 -2.52
N SER A 62 -6.77 12.34 -2.17
CA SER A 62 -7.09 13.56 -1.45
C SER A 62 -6.52 13.51 -0.03
N ASP A 63 -6.35 14.66 0.63
CA ASP A 63 -5.77 14.72 1.98
C ASP A 63 -6.52 13.88 3.00
N THR A 64 -7.84 13.75 2.85
CA THR A 64 -8.68 12.88 3.69
C THR A 64 -8.34 11.41 3.46
N GLU A 65 -8.35 10.95 2.21
CA GLU A 65 -8.03 9.56 1.85
C GLU A 65 -6.61 9.17 2.27
N TRP A 66 -5.67 10.11 2.15
CA TRP A 66 -4.31 9.92 2.62
C TRP A 66 -4.24 9.72 4.14
N ARG A 67 -4.94 10.55 4.92
CA ARG A 67 -4.99 10.42 6.38
C ARG A 67 -5.67 9.14 6.84
N GLU A 68 -6.75 8.75 6.17
CA GLU A 68 -7.41 7.47 6.43
C GLU A 68 -6.47 6.30 6.15
N LEU A 69 -5.74 6.36 5.03
CA LEU A 69 -4.76 5.34 4.67
C LEU A 69 -3.60 5.27 5.65
N GLU A 70 -3.06 6.40 6.12
CA GLU A 70 -2.07 6.44 7.21
C GLU A 70 -2.63 5.81 8.48
N THR A 71 -3.82 6.24 8.90
CA THR A 71 -4.43 5.82 10.17
C THR A 71 -4.67 4.31 10.19
N GLU A 72 -5.29 3.77 9.14
CA GLU A 72 -5.59 2.34 9.03
C GLU A 72 -4.30 1.51 8.90
N PHE A 73 -3.29 2.00 8.18
CA PHE A 73 -2.00 1.33 8.06
C PHE A 73 -1.30 1.20 9.43
N TRP A 74 -1.23 2.30 10.18
CA TRP A 74 -0.62 2.30 11.51
C TRP A 74 -1.47 1.56 12.56
N ALA A 75 -2.79 1.50 12.39
CA ALA A 75 -3.67 0.73 13.25
C ALA A 75 -3.52 -0.78 13.06
N LEU A 76 -3.30 -1.24 11.81
CA LEU A 76 -3.14 -2.66 11.47
C LEU A 76 -1.70 -3.18 11.57
N GLY A 77 -0.70 -2.29 11.62
CA GLY A 77 0.72 -2.64 11.74
C GLY A 77 1.22 -2.79 13.19
N ARG A 78 0.31 -2.92 14.16
CA ARG A 78 0.57 -3.02 15.60
C ARG A 78 0.16 -4.38 16.14
#